data_AF-A0A182D4X3-F1
#
_entry.id   AF-A0A182D4X3-F1
#
_cell.length_a   1.000
_cell.length_b   1.000
_cell.length_c   1.000
_cell.angle_alpha   90.00
_cell.angle_beta   90.00
_cell.angle_gamma   90.00
#
_symmetry.space_group_name_H-M   'P 1'
#
loop_
_entity.id
_entity.type
_entity.pdbx_description
1 polymer ?
#
loop_
_entity_poly.entity_id
_entity_poly.type
_entity_poly.pdbx_seq_one_letter_code
_entity_poly.pdbx_strand_id
1 'polypeptide(L)'
;MPQAWRIFAERVQSTFQIALAGEGSIQQRIHAVFDDAEHKPPEVIARVWITPIGTVERLDLEGVEGELAVDIRSVLMTSDFAGGPPLDMPQPLRLRLAAGRQPPSR
;
A
#
# COMPACT_ATOMS: atom_id res chain seq x y z
N MET A 1 -12.85 -7.51 15.08
CA MET A 1 -11.78 -8.09 14.23
C MET A 1 -10.73 -8.72 15.15
N PRO A 2 -10.30 -9.96 14.91
CA PRO A 2 -9.17 -10.59 15.60
C PRO A 2 -7.93 -9.70 15.66
N GLN A 3 -7.18 -9.79 16.76
CA GLN A 3 -5.96 -8.97 16.94
C GLN A 3 -4.89 -9.31 15.91
N ALA A 4 -4.70 -10.60 15.59
CA ALA A 4 -3.75 -11.03 14.57
C ALA A 4 -4.01 -10.39 13.20
N TRP A 5 -5.28 -10.21 12.82
CA TRP A 5 -5.65 -9.56 11.56
C TRP A 5 -5.25 -8.08 11.55
N ARG A 6 -5.46 -7.37 12.67
CA ARG A 6 -5.06 -5.96 12.80
C ARG A 6 -3.55 -5.79 12.71
N ILE A 7 -2.80 -6.60 13.46
CA ILE A 7 -1.33 -6.56 13.45
C ILE A 7 -0.78 -6.85 12.04
N PHE A 8 -1.35 -7.83 11.35
CA PHE A 8 -0.95 -8.13 9.98
C PHE A 8 -1.29 -6.97 9.02
N ALA A 9 -2.49 -6.41 9.10
CA ALA A 9 -2.90 -5.29 8.27
C ALA A 9 -2.03 -4.04 8.49
N GLU A 10 -1.72 -3.71 9.75
CA GLU A 10 -0.79 -2.63 10.12
C GLU A 10 0.61 -2.88 9.55
N ARG A 11 1.12 -4.11 9.62
CA ARG A 11 2.41 -4.47 9.02
C ARG A 11 2.40 -4.25 7.50
N VAL A 12 1.38 -4.74 6.81
CA VAL A 12 1.26 -4.57 5.35
C VAL A 12 1.19 -3.08 5.00
N GLN A 13 0.40 -2.31 5.75
CA GLN A 13 0.27 -0.87 5.56
C GLN A 13 1.61 -0.15 5.75
N SER A 14 2.34 -0.43 6.84
CA SER A 14 3.65 0.18 7.09
C SER A 14 4.68 -0.19 6.03
N THR A 15 4.75 -1.46 5.60
CA THR A 15 5.66 -1.89 4.52
C THR A 15 5.35 -1.14 3.22
N PHE A 16 4.08 -1.01 2.85
CA PHE A 16 3.68 -0.29 1.65
C PHE A 16 3.99 1.21 1.74
N GLN A 17 3.76 1.82 2.89
CA GLN A 17 4.12 3.23 3.12
C GLN A 17 5.63 3.44 3.00
N ILE A 18 6.45 2.53 3.55
CA ILE A 18 7.91 2.58 3.42
C ILE A 18 8.35 2.41 1.96
N ALA A 19 7.75 1.47 1.23
CA ALA A 19 8.07 1.22 -0.17
C ALA A 19 7.76 2.44 -1.06
N LEU A 20 6.62 3.09 -0.82
CA LEU A 20 6.22 4.31 -1.53
C LEU A 20 7.09 5.51 -1.13
N ALA A 21 7.48 5.63 0.13
CA ALA A 21 8.33 6.71 0.65
C ALA A 21 9.82 6.60 0.27
N GLY A 22 10.20 5.58 -0.51
CA GLY A 22 11.58 5.44 -1.01
C GLY A 22 12.03 6.59 -1.90
N GLU A 23 13.32 6.64 -2.25
CA GLU A 23 13.92 7.76 -2.99
C GLU A 23 14.19 7.47 -4.48
N GLY A 24 13.63 6.39 -5.02
CA GLY A 24 13.82 6.02 -6.43
C GLY A 24 13.05 6.92 -7.41
N SER A 25 13.37 6.83 -8.70
CA SER A 25 12.73 7.67 -9.74
C SER A 25 11.22 7.43 -9.85
N ILE A 26 10.74 6.19 -9.60
CA ILE A 26 9.31 5.89 -9.56
C ILE A 26 8.66 6.57 -8.35
N GLN A 27 9.28 6.46 -7.18
CA GLN A 27 8.79 7.08 -5.95
C GLN A 27 8.75 8.61 -6.05
N GLN A 28 9.74 9.23 -6.68
CA GLN A 28 9.74 10.67 -6.95
C GLN A 28 8.57 11.09 -7.83
N ARG A 29 8.22 10.32 -8.87
CA ARG A 29 7.02 10.58 -9.69
C ARG A 29 5.73 10.41 -8.90
N ILE A 30 5.65 9.37 -8.08
CA ILE A 30 4.51 9.14 -7.18
C ILE A 30 4.36 10.35 -6.25
N HIS A 31 5.41 10.73 -5.51
CA HIS A 31 5.40 11.89 -4.62
C HIS A 31 4.99 13.17 -5.35
N ALA A 32 5.53 13.44 -6.54
CA ALA A 32 5.16 14.62 -7.31
C ALA A 32 3.65 14.72 -7.57
N VAL A 33 2.97 13.62 -7.92
CA VAL A 33 1.51 13.66 -8.15
C VAL A 33 0.71 13.84 -6.85
N PHE A 34 1.20 13.29 -5.74
CA PHE A 34 0.52 13.44 -4.46
C PHE A 34 0.77 14.80 -3.78
N ASP A 35 1.93 15.43 -4.00
CA ASP A 35 2.27 16.77 -3.53
C ASP A 35 1.61 17.87 -4.38
N ASP A 36 1.46 17.66 -5.70
CA ASP A 36 0.79 18.59 -6.63
C ASP A 36 -0.75 18.66 -6.42
N ALA A 37 -1.30 17.75 -5.61
CA ALA A 37 -2.72 17.72 -5.26
C ALA A 37 -3.08 18.81 -4.21
N GLU A 38 -2.84 20.07 -4.56
CA GLU A 38 -2.90 21.29 -3.73
C GLU A 38 -4.25 21.54 -3.01
N HIS A 39 -5.29 20.72 -3.26
CA HIS A 39 -6.61 20.86 -2.63
C HIS A 39 -7.14 19.58 -1.96
N LYS A 40 -6.68 18.37 -2.36
CA LYS A 40 -7.01 17.10 -1.70
C LYS A 40 -6.16 15.97 -2.31
N PRO A 41 -5.31 15.27 -1.54
CA PRO A 41 -4.61 14.10 -2.07
C PRO A 41 -5.62 13.05 -2.55
N PRO A 42 -5.37 12.40 -3.71
CA PRO A 42 -6.25 11.34 -4.18
C PRO A 42 -6.35 10.24 -3.12
N GLU A 43 -7.57 9.86 -2.78
CA GLU A 43 -7.80 8.73 -1.88
C GLU A 43 -7.57 7.44 -2.67
N VAL A 44 -6.33 6.96 -2.63
CA VAL A 44 -5.96 5.71 -3.31
C VAL A 44 -6.21 4.54 -2.37
N ILE A 45 -7.05 3.60 -2.79
CA ILE A 45 -7.33 2.37 -2.05
C ILE A 45 -6.64 1.22 -2.76
N ALA A 46 -5.74 0.54 -2.06
CA ALA A 46 -5.11 -0.70 -2.50
C ALA A 46 -5.90 -1.91 -2.00
N ARG A 47 -6.30 -2.79 -2.93
CA ARG A 47 -6.83 -4.13 -2.68
C ARG A 47 -5.72 -5.13 -2.93
N VAL A 48 -5.25 -5.78 -1.88
CA VAL A 48 -4.08 -6.65 -1.94
C VAL A 48 -4.49 -8.09 -1.69
N TRP A 49 -4.04 -9.00 -2.54
CA TRP A 49 -4.04 -10.43 -2.29
C TRP A 49 -2.63 -10.85 -1.94
N ILE A 50 -2.48 -11.51 -0.80
CA ILE A 50 -1.20 -11.92 -0.24
C ILE A 50 -1.21 -13.45 -0.14
N THR A 51 -0.16 -14.07 -0.65
CA THR A 51 0.03 -15.52 -0.60
C THR A 51 0.25 -16.00 0.86
N PRO A 52 0.08 -17.29 1.15
CA PRO A 52 0.39 -17.86 2.46
C PRO A 52 1.86 -17.67 2.91
N ILE A 53 2.77 -17.41 1.98
CA ILE A 53 4.19 -17.15 2.26
C ILE A 53 4.51 -15.66 2.46
N GLY A 54 3.52 -14.78 2.36
CA GLY A 54 3.69 -13.34 2.60
C GLY A 54 4.13 -12.54 1.37
N THR A 55 3.92 -13.03 0.15
CA THR A 55 4.20 -12.26 -1.07
C THR A 55 2.92 -11.66 -1.64
N VAL A 56 3.02 -10.49 -2.29
CA VAL A 56 1.88 -9.90 -3.01
C VAL A 56 1.60 -10.73 -4.27
N GLU A 57 0.44 -11.38 -4.32
CA GLU A 57 -0.03 -12.15 -5.48
C GLU A 57 -0.71 -11.25 -6.50
N ARG A 58 -1.57 -10.35 -6.01
CA ARG A 58 -2.35 -9.43 -6.82
C ARG A 58 -2.56 -8.13 -6.10
N LEU A 59 -2.65 -7.06 -6.87
CA LEU A 59 -2.91 -5.71 -6.37
C LEU A 59 -3.86 -5.00 -7.32
N ASP A 60 -5.00 -4.52 -6.82
CA ASP A 60 -5.90 -3.63 -7.55
C ASP A 60 -5.94 -2.28 -6.84
N LEU A 61 -5.90 -1.19 -7.61
CA LEU A 61 -5.94 0.18 -7.08
C LEU A 61 -7.26 0.83 -7.46
N GLU A 62 -7.87 1.54 -6.52
CA GLU A 62 -9.04 2.39 -6.74
C GLU A 62 -8.64 3.85 -6.51
N GLY A 63 -9.21 4.78 -7.29
CA GLY A 63 -8.94 6.21 -7.16
C GLY A 63 -7.68 6.71 -7.88
N VAL A 64 -7.02 5.83 -8.65
CA VAL A 64 -5.85 6.15 -9.49
C VAL A 64 -5.84 5.28 -10.75
N GLU A 65 -5.47 5.87 -11.87
CA GLU A 65 -5.39 5.21 -13.18
C GLU A 65 -4.14 5.67 -13.95
N GLY A 66 -3.90 5.09 -15.13
CA GLY A 66 -2.79 5.46 -16.01
C GLY A 66 -1.41 5.10 -15.44
N GLU A 67 -0.40 5.90 -15.80
CA GLU A 67 1.00 5.64 -15.45
C GLU A 67 1.23 5.62 -13.93
N LEU A 68 0.55 6.49 -13.17
CA LEU A 68 0.65 6.51 -11.72
C LEU A 68 0.19 5.19 -11.08
N ALA A 69 -0.90 4.60 -11.59
CA ALA A 69 -1.37 3.30 -11.10
C ALA A 69 -0.39 2.17 -11.41
N VAL A 70 0.27 2.22 -12.57
CA VAL A 70 1.32 1.26 -12.97
C VAL A 70 2.55 1.41 -12.08
N ASP A 71 2.98 2.64 -11.80
CA ASP A 71 4.11 2.96 -10.94
C ASP A 71 3.87 2.48 -9.50
N ILE A 72 2.72 2.81 -8.91
CA ILE A 72 2.32 2.36 -7.56
C ILE A 72 2.28 0.83 -7.53
N ARG A 73 1.65 0.19 -8.52
CA ARG A 73 1.60 -1.28 -8.59
C ARG A 73 2.99 -1.91 -8.64
N SER A 74 3.87 -1.36 -9.46
CA SER A 74 5.23 -1.87 -9.64
C SER A 74 6.03 -1.82 -8.34
N VAL A 75 5.92 -0.72 -7.57
CA VAL A 75 6.59 -0.59 -6.26
C VAL A 75 5.99 -1.55 -5.23
N LEU A 76 4.66 -1.64 -5.16
CA LEU A 76 4.01 -2.46 -4.12
C LEU A 76 4.12 -3.97 -4.41
N MET A 77 4.18 -4.38 -5.67
CA MET A 77 4.37 -5.79 -6.06
C MET A 77 5.73 -6.36 -5.66
N THR A 78 6.76 -5.52 -5.45
CA THR A 78 8.07 -6.00 -4.96
C THR A 78 8.11 -6.17 -3.45
N SER A 79 7.01 -5.88 -2.73
CA SER A 79 6.96 -6.01 -1.27
C SER A 79 6.76 -7.47 -0.87
N ASP A 80 7.53 -7.90 0.12
CA ASP A 80 7.31 -9.13 0.86
C ASP A 80 7.03 -8.83 2.34
N PHE A 81 6.31 -9.75 2.98
CA PHE A 81 5.95 -9.69 4.39
C PHE A 81 6.49 -10.93 5.08
N ALA A 82 7.05 -10.74 6.28
CA ALA A 82 7.45 -11.87 7.13
C ALA A 82 6.21 -12.67 7.57
N GLY A 83 5.93 -13.75 6.84
CA GLY A 83 4.76 -14.62 7.02
C GLY A 83 3.53 -14.14 6.24
N GLY A 84 2.63 -15.07 5.92
CA GLY A 84 1.37 -14.79 5.24
C GLY A 84 0.26 -14.27 6.16
N PRO A 85 -0.91 -13.98 5.58
CA PRO A 85 -2.08 -13.55 6.34
C PRO A 85 -2.48 -14.61 7.39
N PRO A 86 -2.94 -14.20 8.58
CA PRO A 86 -3.46 -15.13 9.58
C PRO A 86 -4.65 -15.94 9.05
N LEU A 87 -4.93 -17.08 9.70
CA LEU A 87 -6.05 -17.93 9.35
C LEU A 87 -7.38 -17.15 9.33
N ASP A 88 -8.23 -17.48 8.36
CA ASP A 88 -9.54 -16.88 8.12
C ASP A 88 -9.54 -15.36 7.85
N MET A 89 -8.37 -14.76 7.59
CA MET A 89 -8.31 -13.34 7.24
C MET A 89 -8.92 -13.12 5.85
N PRO A 90 -9.98 -12.30 5.73
CA PRO A 90 -10.64 -12.07 4.45
C PRO A 90 -9.71 -11.32 3.49
N GLN A 91 -9.68 -11.79 2.24
CA GLN A 91 -8.96 -11.16 1.13
C GLN A 91 -9.93 -10.70 0.05
N PRO A 92 -9.65 -9.58 -0.66
CA PRO A 92 -8.45 -8.76 -0.56
C PRO A 92 -8.39 -7.91 0.71
N LEU A 93 -7.18 -7.66 1.19
CA LEU A 93 -6.92 -6.66 2.20
C LEU A 93 -7.07 -5.26 1.58
N ARG A 94 -7.94 -4.43 2.16
CA ARG A 94 -8.16 -3.05 1.70
C ARG A 94 -7.36 -2.09 2.55
N LEU A 95 -6.41 -1.39 1.93
CA LEU A 95 -5.53 -0.42 2.57
C LEU A 95 -5.68 0.93 1.90
N ARG A 96 -5.77 1.98 2.71
CA ARG A 96 -5.69 3.35 2.22
C ARG A 96 -4.23 3.75 2.09
N LEU A 97 -3.81 4.09 0.89
CA LEU A 97 -2.49 4.65 0.63
C LEU A 97 -2.55 6.16 0.87
N ALA A 98 -1.52 6.68 1.53
CA ALA A 98 -1.31 8.11 1.70
C ALA A 98 0.15 8.37 1.35
N ALA A 99 0.40 9.38 0.51
CA ALA A 99 1.75 9.78 0.16
C ALA A 99 2.31 10.87 1.08
N GLY A 100 1.57 11.27 2.10
CA GLY A 100 2.08 12.16 3.14
C GLY A 100 2.83 11.38 4.21
N ARG A 101 3.92 11.97 4.73
CA ARG A 101 4.60 11.59 5.97
C ARG A 101 3.55 11.16 6.99
N GLN A 102 3.61 9.89 7.42
CA GLN A 102 2.69 9.25 8.36
C GLN A 102 2.24 10.25 9.43
N PRO A 103 0.93 10.55 9.59
CA PRO A 103 0.50 11.35 10.73
C PRO A 103 0.95 10.60 11.99
N PRO A 104 1.56 11.29 12.98
CA PRO A 104 1.99 10.63 14.20
C PRO A 104 0.77 9.95 14.83
N SER A 105 0.89 8.63 15.02
CA SER A 105 -0.05 7.83 15.80
C SER A 105 -0.23 8.52 17.15
N ARG A 106 -1.45 8.99 17.44
CA ARG A 106 -1.79 9.72 18.66
C ARG A 106 -2.40 8.78 19.69
#